data_AF-A0A9W4E4E2-F1
#
_entry.id   AF-A0A9W4E4E2-F1
#
_cell.length_a   1.000
_cell.length_b   1.000
_cell.length_c   1.000
_cell.angle_alpha   90.00
_cell.angle_beta   90.00
_cell.angle_gamma   90.00
#
_symmetry.space_group_name_H-M   'P 1'
#
loop_
_entity.id
_entity.type
_entity.pdbx_description
1 polymer ?
#
loop_
_entity_poly.entity_id
_entity_poly.type
_entity_poly.pdbx_seq_one_letter_code
_entity_poly.pdbx_strand_id
1 'polypeptide(L)'
;MVFALVALIAALVIWAVTSGGGGSGNSSSAPTGSHTPAASITPGPVPSGTHISGRPGGRETAPSDGGTGADGGTGDGTSAGATAGDSGGGTTGATSGTTAGTSAGADGGTGTPGGGTGGASAGTGASGDQVPAGSTLPDCSPGTVTLSLTSAQNTYAPGEDPVFQLHATNSGTVTCKVDFGPRNAVFTVTKTPDDSHVWASDDCPASTASYLLQVPAHGSTTYTLHWNGRTSSPHCATPKGGQAAPGNYLAQAQLPGYGTKSVPFVLSQD
;
A
#
# COMPACT_ATOMS: atom_id res chain seq x y z
N MET A 1 34.72 34.95 -14.62
CA MET A 1 33.79 34.13 -13.81
C MET A 1 34.48 33.48 -12.61
N VAL A 2 35.64 32.82 -12.77
CA VAL A 2 36.37 32.18 -11.65
C VAL A 2 36.73 33.15 -10.52
N PHE A 3 37.23 34.36 -10.82
CA PHE A 3 37.55 35.37 -9.79
C PHE A 3 36.33 35.87 -9.00
N ALA A 4 35.16 35.93 -9.63
CA ALA A 4 33.92 36.32 -8.95
C ALA A 4 33.43 35.20 -8.01
N LEU A 5 33.60 33.94 -8.41
CA LEU A 5 33.28 32.77 -7.58
C LEU A 5 34.19 32.71 -6.34
N VAL A 6 35.50 32.94 -6.52
CA VAL A 6 36.48 32.95 -5.42
C VAL A 6 36.19 34.06 -4.41
N ALA A 7 35.82 35.27 -4.87
CA ALA A 7 35.45 36.37 -3.99
C ALA A 7 34.19 36.09 -3.15
N LEU A 8 33.19 35.43 -3.75
CA LEU A 8 31.93 35.10 -3.08
C LEU A 8 32.12 34.01 -2.02
N ILE A 9 32.96 33.01 -2.29
CA ILE A 9 33.32 31.97 -1.31
C ILE A 9 34.10 32.58 -0.14
N ALA A 10 35.04 33.49 -0.39
CA ALA A 10 35.79 34.16 0.68
C ALA A 10 34.87 34.99 1.60
N ALA A 11 33.88 35.69 1.04
CA ALA A 11 32.90 36.44 1.82
C ALA A 11 32.01 35.53 2.70
N LEU A 12 31.60 34.37 2.18
CA LEU A 12 30.81 33.39 2.93
C LEU A 12 31.58 32.79 4.11
N VAL A 13 32.86 32.49 3.93
CA VAL A 13 33.73 31.97 5.00
C VAL A 13 33.93 33.02 6.09
N ILE A 14 34.18 34.28 5.72
CA ILE A 14 34.32 35.39 6.67
C ILE A 14 33.01 35.60 7.46
N TRP A 15 31.86 35.54 6.80
CA TRP A 15 30.56 35.63 7.47
C TRP A 15 30.32 34.49 8.46
N ALA A 16 30.64 33.25 8.09
CA ALA A 16 30.47 32.09 8.97
C ALA A 16 31.38 32.16 10.21
N VAL A 17 32.63 32.62 10.05
CA VAL A 17 33.59 32.74 11.17
C VAL A 17 33.26 33.92 12.08
N THR A 18 32.68 35.00 11.55
CA THR A 18 32.31 36.18 12.35
C THR A 18 30.93 36.08 13.00
N SER A 19 30.07 35.16 12.54
CA SER A 19 28.73 34.93 13.14
C SER A 19 28.71 33.80 14.17
N GLY A 20 29.74 32.98 14.26
CA GLY A 20 29.84 31.86 15.20
C GLY A 20 30.65 32.17 16.46
N GLY A 21 30.08 32.92 17.41
CA GLY A 21 30.76 33.12 18.69
C GLY A 21 30.00 33.92 19.75
N GLY A 22 29.34 33.21 20.67
CA GLY A 22 29.44 33.54 22.10
C GLY A 22 28.22 34.14 22.82
N GLY A 23 27.73 33.38 23.81
CA GLY A 23 27.04 33.89 25.02
C GLY A 23 25.53 34.08 24.86
N SER A 24 24.69 33.87 25.88
CA SER A 24 24.91 33.58 27.30
C SER A 24 23.56 33.10 27.83
N GLY A 25 23.55 32.12 28.72
CA GLY A 25 22.33 31.59 29.32
C GLY A 25 21.62 32.62 30.18
N ASN A 26 20.33 32.81 29.92
CA ASN A 26 19.40 33.44 30.84
C ASN A 26 18.30 32.43 31.19
N SER A 27 18.57 31.64 32.22
CA SER A 27 17.55 30.97 33.01
C SER A 27 16.66 32.03 33.67
N SER A 28 15.52 32.29 33.05
CA SER A 28 14.44 33.07 33.65
C SER A 28 13.55 32.11 34.42
N SER A 29 13.61 32.22 35.74
CA SER A 29 12.77 31.54 36.69
C SER A 29 11.29 31.73 36.35
N ALA A 30 10.57 30.63 36.12
CA ALA A 30 9.11 30.63 36.02
C ALA A 30 8.51 30.87 37.43
N PRO A 31 7.43 31.67 37.56
CA PRO A 31 6.75 31.83 38.82
C PRO A 31 6.02 30.53 39.20
N THR A 32 6.32 30.05 40.40
CA THR A 32 5.54 29.08 41.17
C THR A 32 4.07 29.51 41.25
N GLY A 33 3.15 28.69 40.73
CA GLY A 33 1.73 28.89 41.01
C GLY A 33 0.77 28.33 39.96
N SER A 34 0.54 27.02 39.99
CA SER A 34 -0.76 26.34 39.85
C SER A 34 -0.58 24.90 39.35
N HIS A 35 -0.02 24.05 40.21
CA HIS A 35 -0.32 22.62 40.11
C HIS A 35 -1.77 22.43 40.55
N THR A 36 -2.70 22.46 39.60
CA THR A 36 -4.01 21.85 39.81
C THR A 36 -3.79 20.34 39.73
N PRO A 37 -3.98 19.57 40.81
CA PRO A 37 -3.95 18.12 40.68
C PRO A 37 -5.07 17.70 39.72
N ALA A 38 -4.71 16.89 38.72
CA ALA A 38 -5.70 16.18 37.92
C ALA A 38 -6.62 15.39 38.87
N ALA A 39 -7.93 15.53 38.69
CA ALA A 39 -8.89 14.76 39.44
C ALA A 39 -8.63 13.26 39.22
N SER A 40 -8.45 12.53 40.32
CA SER A 40 -8.32 11.09 40.33
C SER A 40 -9.56 10.44 39.72
N ILE A 41 -9.28 9.45 38.88
CA ILE A 41 -10.23 8.66 38.10
C ILE A 41 -11.16 7.93 39.05
N THR A 42 -12.47 8.17 38.97
CA THR A 42 -13.47 7.32 39.62
C THR A 42 -13.78 6.17 38.68
N PRO A 43 -13.48 4.90 39.04
CA PRO A 43 -13.98 3.75 38.30
C PRO A 43 -15.51 3.77 38.31
N GLY A 44 -16.13 3.80 37.13
CA GLY A 44 -17.57 3.63 37.00
C GLY A 44 -18.04 2.30 37.58
N PRO A 45 -19.28 2.22 38.08
CA PRO A 45 -19.81 1.03 38.73
C PRO A 45 -19.70 -0.21 37.84
N VAL A 46 -19.12 -1.28 38.38
CA VAL A 46 -19.07 -2.60 37.72
C VAL A 46 -20.49 -3.16 37.63
N PRO A 47 -20.97 -3.60 36.46
CA PRO A 47 -22.23 -4.33 36.37
C PRO A 47 -22.05 -5.71 37.01
N SER A 48 -22.63 -5.88 38.20
CA SER A 48 -22.79 -7.20 38.83
C SER A 48 -23.97 -7.90 38.14
N GLY A 49 -23.67 -8.62 37.07
CA GLY A 49 -24.63 -9.47 36.35
C GLY A 49 -24.16 -10.93 36.35
N THR A 50 -25.02 -11.83 36.80
CA THR A 50 -24.76 -13.27 36.89
C THR A 50 -24.46 -13.88 35.53
N HIS A 51 -23.39 -14.67 35.46
CA HIS A 51 -23.03 -15.52 34.33
C HIS A 51 -24.22 -16.40 33.90
N ILE A 52 -24.81 -16.14 32.73
CA ILE A 52 -25.69 -17.11 32.07
C ILE A 52 -24.78 -18.10 31.34
N SER A 53 -24.36 -19.14 32.07
CA SER A 53 -23.84 -20.36 31.47
C SER A 53 -24.99 -21.10 30.80
N GLY A 54 -25.16 -20.87 29.50
CA GLY A 54 -26.11 -21.59 28.66
C GLY A 54 -25.38 -22.42 27.62
N ARG A 55 -25.00 -23.66 27.95
CA ARG A 55 -24.75 -24.71 26.95
C ARG A 55 -26.10 -25.13 26.37
N PRO A 56 -26.36 -25.01 25.06
CA PRO A 56 -27.50 -25.68 24.45
C PRO A 56 -27.25 -27.19 24.52
N GLY A 57 -28.05 -27.87 25.33
CA GLY A 57 -27.92 -29.28 25.62
C GLY A 57 -28.23 -30.17 24.42
N GLY A 58 -27.54 -31.30 24.37
CA GLY A 58 -28.04 -32.50 23.71
C GLY A 58 -29.27 -33.04 24.43
N ARG A 59 -30.16 -33.66 23.67
CA ARG A 59 -31.05 -34.69 24.19
C ARG A 59 -31.22 -35.76 23.12
N GLU A 60 -30.60 -36.89 23.43
CA GLU A 60 -30.74 -38.18 22.77
C GLU A 60 -32.17 -38.74 22.94
N THR A 61 -32.50 -39.69 22.05
CA THR A 61 -33.40 -40.86 22.21
C THR A 61 -34.93 -40.70 22.21
N ALA A 62 -35.55 -41.24 21.14
CA ALA A 62 -36.67 -42.21 21.17
C ALA A 62 -36.96 -42.78 19.76
N PRO A 63 -37.62 -43.96 19.62
CA PRO A 63 -37.11 -45.07 18.79
C PRO A 63 -38.09 -45.64 17.72
N SER A 64 -37.64 -46.74 17.06
CA SER A 64 -38.42 -47.81 16.41
C SER A 64 -38.96 -47.54 14.99
N ASP A 65 -38.84 -48.38 13.95
CA ASP A 65 -38.85 -49.87 13.87
C ASP A 65 -38.19 -50.44 12.59
N GLY A 66 -37.76 -51.71 12.67
CA GLY A 66 -37.67 -52.71 11.58
C GLY A 66 -36.42 -52.68 10.70
N GLY A 67 -35.44 -53.59 10.82
CA GLY A 67 -35.53 -55.03 10.51
C GLY A 67 -35.48 -55.20 8.98
N THR A 68 -34.50 -55.82 8.32
CA THR A 68 -33.83 -57.12 8.52
C THR A 68 -32.52 -57.19 7.72
N GLY A 69 -31.64 -58.17 8.04
CA GLY A 69 -30.29 -58.37 7.50
C GLY A 69 -30.21 -58.72 6.00
N ALA A 70 -29.12 -59.27 5.46
CA ALA A 70 -27.86 -59.74 5.99
C ALA A 70 -26.86 -59.78 4.81
N ASP A 71 -25.62 -60.10 5.15
CA ASP A 71 -24.60 -60.76 4.32
C ASP A 71 -23.74 -59.93 3.36
N GLY A 72 -22.44 -60.13 3.56
CA GLY A 72 -21.35 -59.50 2.85
C GLY A 72 -20.94 -60.19 1.56
N GLY A 73 -19.92 -59.62 0.94
CA GLY A 73 -19.27 -60.18 -0.23
C GLY A 73 -18.23 -59.21 -0.78
N THR A 74 -16.96 -59.58 -0.59
CA THR A 74 -15.79 -59.07 -1.30
C THR A 74 -15.90 -59.38 -2.80
N GLY A 75 -15.35 -58.51 -3.65
CA GLY A 75 -15.20 -58.81 -5.08
C GLY A 75 -14.55 -57.67 -5.88
N ASP A 76 -13.27 -57.84 -6.17
CA ASP A 76 -12.54 -57.16 -7.24
C ASP A 76 -13.11 -57.51 -8.63
N GLY A 77 -13.00 -56.61 -9.61
CA GLY A 77 -13.38 -56.95 -10.98
C GLY A 77 -13.35 -55.80 -11.99
N THR A 78 -12.26 -55.74 -12.72
CA THR A 78 -11.86 -54.91 -13.88
C THR A 78 -12.93 -54.78 -14.99
N SER A 79 -12.95 -53.62 -15.67
CA SER A 79 -12.72 -53.46 -17.14
C SER A 79 -13.61 -52.42 -17.83
N ALA A 80 -12.92 -51.43 -18.40
CA ALA A 80 -13.04 -50.87 -19.75
C ALA A 80 -14.42 -50.66 -20.42
N GLY A 81 -14.59 -49.45 -20.97
CA GLY A 81 -15.56 -49.21 -22.05
C GLY A 81 -15.77 -47.74 -22.35
N ALA A 82 -15.05 -47.23 -23.35
CA ALA A 82 -15.25 -45.91 -23.95
C ALA A 82 -16.66 -45.78 -24.57
N THR A 83 -17.19 -44.55 -24.65
CA THR A 83 -17.47 -43.86 -25.92
C THR A 83 -18.05 -42.47 -25.68
N ALA A 84 -17.78 -41.63 -26.67
CA ALA A 84 -18.00 -40.20 -26.77
C ALA A 84 -19.47 -39.74 -26.86
N GLY A 85 -19.63 -38.43 -26.63
CA GLY A 85 -20.39 -37.56 -27.53
C GLY A 85 -21.90 -37.48 -27.30
N ASP A 86 -22.38 -36.35 -26.83
CA ASP A 86 -22.98 -35.32 -27.70
C ASP A 86 -23.92 -34.38 -26.91
N SER A 87 -23.77 -33.11 -27.23
CA SER A 87 -24.71 -31.98 -27.25
C SER A 87 -25.92 -31.92 -26.32
N GLY A 88 -26.02 -30.76 -25.64
CA GLY A 88 -27.26 -30.25 -25.07
C GLY A 88 -27.12 -28.79 -24.71
N GLY A 89 -27.10 -27.91 -25.72
CA GLY A 89 -27.18 -26.46 -25.53
C GLY A 89 -28.53 -26.03 -24.97
N GLY A 90 -28.52 -24.93 -24.21
CA GLY A 90 -29.71 -24.33 -23.65
C GLY A 90 -29.42 -22.94 -23.08
N THR A 91 -29.22 -21.96 -23.97
CA THR A 91 -29.31 -20.54 -23.66
C THR A 91 -30.76 -20.15 -23.35
N THR A 92 -30.96 -19.34 -22.31
CA THR A 92 -31.78 -18.11 -22.25
C THR A 92 -32.28 -17.87 -20.82
N GLY A 93 -32.24 -16.61 -20.37
CA GLY A 93 -32.95 -16.19 -19.17
C GLY A 93 -32.25 -15.12 -18.35
N ALA A 94 -31.96 -13.97 -18.96
CA ALA A 94 -31.69 -12.76 -18.21
C ALA A 94 -32.96 -12.33 -17.47
N THR A 95 -32.84 -12.03 -16.17
CA THR A 95 -33.82 -11.18 -15.47
C THR A 95 -33.05 -10.26 -14.54
N SER A 96 -33.03 -8.99 -14.92
CA SER A 96 -32.61 -7.87 -14.09
C SER A 96 -33.63 -7.66 -12.97
N GLY A 97 -33.15 -7.60 -11.73
CA GLY A 97 -33.93 -7.19 -10.56
C GLY A 97 -33.11 -6.20 -9.74
N THR A 98 -33.42 -4.92 -9.90
CA THR A 98 -32.92 -3.82 -9.06
C THR A 98 -33.55 -3.91 -7.69
N THR A 99 -32.76 -3.90 -6.60
CA THR A 99 -33.23 -3.41 -5.30
C THR A 99 -32.06 -2.78 -4.56
N ALA A 100 -32.20 -1.49 -4.26
CA ALA A 100 -31.33 -0.75 -3.35
C ALA A 100 -31.67 -1.11 -1.90
N GLY A 101 -30.65 -1.30 -1.07
CA GLY A 101 -30.79 -1.58 0.36
C GLY A 101 -29.47 -1.37 1.09
N THR A 102 -29.49 -0.37 1.97
CA THR A 102 -28.45 0.24 2.79
C THR A 102 -27.51 -0.69 3.60
N SER A 103 -26.28 -0.20 3.71
CA SER A 103 -25.08 -0.58 4.47
C SER A 103 -25.23 -1.03 5.93
N ALA A 104 -24.38 -2.00 6.34
CA ALA A 104 -23.43 -1.88 7.48
C ALA A 104 -22.54 -3.13 7.62
N GLY A 105 -21.24 -2.93 7.85
CA GLY A 105 -20.31 -3.91 8.40
C GLY A 105 -19.33 -4.54 7.40
N ALA A 106 -18.24 -3.84 7.07
CA ALA A 106 -17.08 -4.45 6.42
C ALA A 106 -15.93 -4.48 7.43
N ASP A 107 -15.75 -5.63 8.07
CA ASP A 107 -14.52 -6.00 8.75
C ASP A 107 -13.37 -6.04 7.73
N GLY A 108 -12.20 -5.54 8.15
CA GLY A 108 -11.00 -5.43 7.33
C GLY A 108 -10.54 -6.78 6.79
N GLY A 109 -10.94 -7.07 5.55
CA GLY A 109 -10.38 -8.15 4.76
C GLY A 109 -9.01 -7.76 4.26
N THR A 110 -7.97 -8.41 4.79
CA THR A 110 -6.66 -8.47 4.16
C THR A 110 -6.84 -9.04 2.75
N GLY A 111 -6.80 -8.16 1.74
CA GLY A 111 -6.84 -8.55 0.34
C GLY A 111 -5.58 -9.29 -0.02
N THR A 112 -5.62 -10.62 0.04
CA THR A 112 -4.64 -11.48 -0.62
C THR A 112 -4.78 -11.25 -2.14
N PRO A 113 -3.73 -10.82 -2.86
CA PRO A 113 -3.83 -10.78 -4.31
C PRO A 113 -3.87 -12.23 -4.82
N GLY A 114 -4.97 -12.56 -5.50
CA GLY A 114 -5.14 -13.84 -6.16
C GLY A 114 -4.03 -14.10 -7.17
N GLY A 115 -3.51 -15.33 -7.14
CA GLY A 115 -2.47 -15.80 -8.05
C GLY A 115 -2.93 -15.74 -9.50
N GLY A 116 -2.52 -14.67 -10.18
CA GLY A 116 -2.50 -14.57 -11.63
C GLY A 116 -1.11 -14.93 -12.15
N THR A 117 -1.03 -15.90 -13.03
CA THR A 117 0.19 -16.38 -13.70
C THR A 117 1.05 -15.26 -14.28
N GLY A 118 2.25 -15.05 -13.70
CA GLY A 118 3.47 -14.57 -14.37
C GLY A 118 3.41 -13.20 -15.07
N GLY A 119 3.02 -12.14 -14.35
CA GLY A 119 3.12 -10.74 -14.80
C GLY A 119 4.10 -9.92 -13.97
N ALA A 120 4.63 -8.83 -14.54
CA ALA A 120 5.34 -7.78 -13.82
C ALA A 120 4.35 -6.97 -12.98
N SER A 121 3.87 -7.57 -11.88
CA SER A 121 2.89 -6.95 -10.99
C SER A 121 3.58 -6.28 -9.83
N ALA A 122 3.23 -5.03 -9.58
CA ALA A 122 3.59 -4.32 -8.37
C ALA A 122 2.37 -4.26 -7.42
N GLY A 123 2.59 -4.54 -6.15
CA GLY A 123 1.59 -4.38 -5.09
C GLY A 123 1.61 -2.95 -4.53
N THR A 124 0.48 -2.46 -4.01
CA THR A 124 0.38 -1.10 -3.48
C THR A 124 -0.30 -1.09 -2.12
N GLY A 125 0.09 -0.15 -1.26
CA GLY A 125 -0.48 0.06 0.07
C GLY A 125 -0.33 1.51 0.52
N ALA A 126 -1.04 1.92 1.57
CA ALA A 126 -1.00 3.29 2.07
C ALA A 126 -1.21 3.39 3.59
N SER A 127 -0.63 4.42 4.21
CA SER A 127 -0.80 4.73 5.64
C SER A 127 -1.86 5.81 5.93
N GLY A 128 -2.49 6.38 4.90
CA GLY A 128 -3.52 7.41 5.05
C GLY A 128 -4.88 6.97 4.52
N ASP A 129 -5.91 7.75 4.86
CA ASP A 129 -7.29 7.45 4.47
C ASP A 129 -7.45 7.60 2.95
N GLN A 130 -7.81 6.51 2.28
CA GLN A 130 -8.19 6.54 0.88
C GLN A 130 -9.56 7.18 0.72
N VAL A 131 -9.68 8.12 -0.22
CA VAL A 131 -10.92 8.85 -0.48
C VAL A 131 -11.49 8.51 -1.86
N PRO A 132 -12.82 8.57 -2.06
CA PRO A 132 -13.43 8.27 -3.36
C PRO A 132 -13.16 9.38 -4.39
N ALA A 133 -13.26 9.03 -5.68
CA ALA A 133 -13.03 9.94 -6.83
C ALA A 133 -13.86 11.24 -6.82
N GLY A 134 -15.02 11.23 -6.14
CA GLY A 134 -15.91 12.39 -5.99
C GLY A 134 -15.72 13.19 -4.69
N SER A 135 -14.62 12.98 -3.96
CA SER A 135 -14.37 13.66 -2.68
C SER A 135 -14.31 15.19 -2.85
N THR A 136 -14.95 15.91 -1.93
CA THR A 136 -14.98 17.38 -1.87
C THR A 136 -13.68 18.00 -1.34
N LEU A 137 -12.74 17.19 -0.86
CA LEU A 137 -11.42 17.68 -0.46
C LEU A 137 -10.71 18.34 -1.64
N PRO A 138 -10.03 19.48 -1.46
CA PRO A 138 -9.25 20.08 -2.54
C PRO A 138 -8.05 19.20 -2.90
N ASP A 139 -7.59 19.29 -4.15
CA ASP A 139 -6.32 18.67 -4.54
C ASP A 139 -5.15 19.43 -3.89
N CYS A 140 -4.15 18.68 -3.44
CA CYS A 140 -2.98 19.27 -2.82
C CYS A 140 -2.17 20.08 -3.83
N SER A 141 -1.82 21.31 -3.45
CA SER A 141 -0.94 22.18 -4.25
C SER A 141 0.54 21.79 -4.04
N PRO A 142 1.35 21.71 -5.11
CA PRO A 142 2.80 21.47 -5.00
C PRO A 142 3.58 22.53 -4.20
N GLY A 143 2.99 23.71 -3.95
CA GLY A 143 3.58 24.73 -3.08
C GLY A 143 3.33 24.50 -1.58
N THR A 144 2.37 23.64 -1.24
CA THR A 144 1.95 23.36 0.14
C THR A 144 2.31 21.94 0.57
N VAL A 145 2.19 20.99 -0.35
CA VAL A 145 2.59 19.60 -0.15
C VAL A 145 3.93 19.35 -0.82
N THR A 146 4.83 18.68 -0.10
CA THR A 146 6.10 18.20 -0.65
C THR A 146 6.07 16.68 -0.76
N LEU A 147 6.58 16.15 -1.87
CA LEU A 147 6.78 14.72 -2.06
C LEU A 147 8.24 14.33 -1.82
N SER A 148 8.47 13.20 -1.14
CA SER A 148 9.76 12.54 -1.06
C SER A 148 9.64 11.05 -1.35
N LEU A 149 10.57 10.53 -2.15
CA LEU A 149 10.66 9.11 -2.45
C LEU A 149 11.79 8.50 -1.65
N THR A 150 11.51 7.42 -0.93
CA THR A 150 12.50 6.64 -0.18
C THR A 150 12.37 5.17 -0.52
N SER A 151 13.47 4.43 -0.41
CA SER A 151 13.47 2.97 -0.45
C SER A 151 13.48 2.44 0.98
N ALA A 152 12.74 1.37 1.26
CA ALA A 152 12.74 0.75 2.59
C ALA A 152 14.14 0.20 2.96
N GLN A 153 14.89 -0.26 1.96
CA GLN A 153 16.28 -0.70 2.09
C GLN A 153 17.14 -0.14 0.97
N ASN A 154 18.44 0.02 1.23
CA ASN A 154 19.38 0.44 0.18
C ASN A 154 19.77 -0.73 -0.74
N THR A 155 19.74 -1.96 -0.22
CA THR A 155 20.13 -3.18 -0.93
C THR A 155 19.09 -4.26 -0.67
N TYR A 156 18.69 -4.99 -1.70
CA TYR A 156 17.73 -6.09 -1.62
C TYR A 156 18.41 -7.41 -2.04
N ALA A 157 18.10 -8.48 -1.33
CA ALA A 157 18.59 -9.83 -1.63
C ALA A 157 17.94 -10.40 -2.90
N PRO A 158 18.55 -11.43 -3.54
CA PRO A 158 17.88 -12.15 -4.61
C PRO A 158 16.50 -12.69 -4.17
N GLY A 159 15.47 -12.37 -4.94
CA GLY A 159 14.09 -12.78 -4.66
C GLY A 159 13.35 -11.93 -3.60
N GLU A 160 14.00 -10.92 -3.03
CA GLU A 160 13.34 -9.91 -2.22
C GLU A 160 12.73 -8.82 -3.10
N ASP A 161 11.49 -8.44 -2.82
CA ASP A 161 10.77 -7.40 -3.57
C ASP A 161 11.17 -6.00 -3.08
N PRO A 162 11.73 -5.13 -3.95
CA PRO A 162 12.01 -3.75 -3.55
C PRO A 162 10.74 -2.99 -3.14
N VAL A 163 10.84 -2.27 -2.03
CA VAL A 163 9.74 -1.49 -1.46
C VAL A 163 10.09 -0.01 -1.50
N PHE A 164 9.27 0.77 -2.20
CA PHE A 164 9.41 2.21 -2.34
C PHE A 164 8.27 2.93 -1.63
N GLN A 165 8.60 4.00 -0.91
CA GLN A 165 7.66 4.80 -0.15
C GLN A 165 7.68 6.22 -0.69
N LEU A 166 6.55 6.65 -1.25
CA LEU A 166 6.32 8.01 -1.67
C LEU A 166 5.52 8.74 -0.59
N HIS A 167 6.18 9.63 0.12
CA HIS A 167 5.63 10.37 1.25
C HIS A 167 5.17 11.75 0.79
N ALA A 168 3.91 12.09 1.07
CA ALA A 168 3.34 13.42 0.89
C ALA A 168 3.21 14.13 2.24
N THR A 169 3.93 15.24 2.42
CA THR A 169 3.91 16.04 3.65
C THR A 169 3.21 17.37 3.38
N ASN A 170 2.13 17.65 4.11
CA ASN A 170 1.36 18.87 3.99
C ASN A 170 1.75 19.89 5.06
N SER A 171 2.39 20.97 4.63
CA SER A 171 2.78 22.09 5.50
C SER A 171 1.66 23.13 5.70
N GLY A 172 0.56 22.99 4.97
CA GLY A 172 -0.59 23.89 5.03
C GLY A 172 -1.57 23.56 6.15
N THR A 173 -2.52 24.47 6.33
CA THR A 173 -3.58 24.41 7.35
C THR A 173 -4.85 23.70 6.85
N VAL A 174 -4.89 23.29 5.58
CA VAL A 174 -6.05 22.67 4.94
C VAL A 174 -5.71 21.23 4.55
N THR A 175 -6.54 20.28 4.99
CA THR A 175 -6.48 18.89 4.53
C THR A 175 -6.85 18.83 3.06
N CYS A 176 -6.06 18.11 2.28
CA CYS A 176 -6.23 17.98 0.83
C CYS A 176 -6.07 16.52 0.41
N LYS A 177 -6.18 16.22 -0.90
CA LYS A 177 -5.97 14.88 -1.46
C LYS A 177 -4.91 14.87 -2.56
N VAL A 178 -4.19 13.75 -2.69
CA VAL A 178 -3.22 13.47 -3.76
C VAL A 178 -3.63 12.19 -4.48
N ASP A 179 -3.58 12.19 -5.82
CA ASP A 179 -3.81 11.00 -6.63
C ASP A 179 -2.50 10.25 -6.89
N PHE A 180 -2.37 9.07 -6.30
CA PHE A 180 -1.28 8.12 -6.54
C PHE A 180 -1.65 7.05 -7.58
N GLY A 181 -2.78 7.21 -8.26
CA GLY A 181 -3.21 6.30 -9.32
C GLY A 181 -2.26 6.37 -10.52
N PRO A 182 -2.18 5.31 -11.33
CA PRO A 182 -1.19 5.18 -12.42
C PRO A 182 -1.32 6.21 -13.54
N ARG A 183 -2.40 7.01 -13.58
CA ARG A 183 -2.52 8.16 -14.50
C ARG A 183 -1.78 9.41 -14.01
N ASN A 184 -1.60 9.54 -12.70
CA ASN A 184 -1.08 10.74 -12.07
C ASN A 184 0.25 10.50 -11.34
N ALA A 185 0.51 9.29 -10.84
CA ALA A 185 1.78 8.91 -10.25
C ALA A 185 2.40 7.76 -11.04
N VAL A 186 3.44 8.09 -11.81
CA VAL A 186 4.23 7.10 -12.55
C VAL A 186 5.49 6.80 -11.76
N PHE A 187 5.68 5.52 -11.45
CA PHE A 187 6.92 5.00 -10.88
C PHE A 187 7.72 4.32 -11.96
N THR A 188 9.01 4.62 -12.05
CA THR A 188 9.93 4.06 -13.04
C THR A 188 11.16 3.54 -12.34
N VAL A 189 11.63 2.38 -12.75
CA VAL A 189 12.92 1.81 -12.34
C VAL A 189 13.82 1.80 -13.57
N THR A 190 14.98 2.43 -13.44
CA THR A 190 16.03 2.40 -14.45
C THR A 190 17.29 1.76 -13.90
N LYS A 191 18.07 1.13 -14.78
CA LYS A 191 19.40 0.63 -14.44
C LYS A 191 20.40 1.77 -14.58
N THR A 192 21.36 1.81 -13.66
CA THR A 192 22.46 2.79 -13.69
C THR A 192 23.76 2.10 -14.09
N PRO A 193 24.67 2.80 -14.80
CA PRO A 193 24.66 4.23 -15.13
C PRO A 193 24.04 4.60 -16.50
N ASP A 194 23.54 3.64 -17.25
CA ASP A 194 23.05 3.84 -18.63
C ASP A 194 21.60 4.35 -18.74
N ASP A 195 20.93 4.53 -17.60
CA ASP A 195 19.51 4.92 -17.48
C ASP A 195 18.57 4.05 -18.32
N SER A 196 18.92 2.77 -18.50
CA SER A 196 18.10 1.85 -19.28
C SER A 196 16.80 1.51 -18.54
N HIS A 197 15.69 1.53 -19.27
CA HIS A 197 14.37 1.20 -18.74
C HIS A 197 14.32 -0.25 -18.26
N VAL A 198 13.90 -0.46 -17.02
CA VAL A 198 13.75 -1.79 -16.42
C VAL A 198 12.26 -2.07 -16.23
N TRP A 199 11.55 -1.13 -15.62
CA TRP A 199 10.13 -1.27 -15.30
C TRP A 199 9.47 0.09 -15.11
N ALA A 200 8.19 0.20 -15.44
CA ALA A 200 7.37 1.32 -14.99
C ALA A 200 5.94 0.90 -14.64
N SER A 201 5.30 1.63 -13.73
CA SER A 201 3.93 1.37 -13.27
C SER A 201 2.88 1.56 -14.37
N ASP A 202 3.19 2.35 -15.40
CA ASP A 202 2.33 2.65 -16.54
C ASP A 202 2.67 1.85 -17.80
N ASP A 203 3.66 0.95 -17.76
CA ASP A 203 3.98 0.05 -18.88
C ASP A 203 2.81 -0.88 -19.21
N CYS A 204 2.16 -1.41 -18.18
CA CYS A 204 1.02 -2.30 -18.30
C CYS A 204 0.11 -2.23 -17.07
N PRO A 205 -0.58 -1.09 -16.84
CA PRO A 205 -1.39 -0.90 -15.65
C PRO A 205 -2.61 -1.82 -15.68
N ALA A 206 -2.83 -2.57 -14.59
CA ALA A 206 -4.02 -3.42 -14.45
C ALA A 206 -5.34 -2.63 -14.39
N SER A 207 -5.25 -1.38 -13.95
CA SER A 207 -6.35 -0.42 -13.86
C SER A 207 -5.80 0.97 -14.09
N THR A 208 -6.61 1.86 -14.67
CA THR A 208 -6.29 3.29 -14.76
C THR A 208 -7.09 4.13 -13.77
N ALA A 209 -7.66 3.50 -12.75
CA ALA A 209 -8.43 4.19 -11.72
C ALA A 209 -7.53 5.10 -10.87
N SER A 210 -8.09 6.21 -10.40
CA SER A 210 -7.44 7.06 -9.41
C SER A 210 -7.28 6.34 -8.09
N TYR A 211 -6.20 6.65 -7.38
CA TYR A 211 -5.91 6.20 -6.03
C TYR A 211 -5.68 7.44 -5.15
N LEU A 212 -6.79 8.00 -4.66
CA LEU A 212 -6.74 9.27 -3.92
C LEU A 212 -6.50 9.00 -2.45
N LEU A 213 -5.44 9.58 -1.91
CA LEU A 213 -5.16 9.58 -0.48
C LEU A 213 -5.33 10.97 0.11
N GLN A 214 -5.99 11.04 1.26
CA GLN A 214 -6.07 12.25 2.06
C GLN A 214 -4.69 12.56 2.67
N VAL A 215 -4.29 13.83 2.68
CA VAL A 215 -3.11 14.34 3.36
C VAL A 215 -3.56 15.38 4.40
N PRO A 216 -3.58 15.03 5.70
CA PRO A 216 -4.03 15.93 6.76
C PRO A 216 -3.25 17.24 6.80
N ALA A 217 -3.91 18.33 7.21
CA ALA A 217 -3.22 19.59 7.51
C ALA A 217 -2.10 19.37 8.54
N HIS A 218 -0.92 19.95 8.29
CA HIS A 218 0.30 19.75 9.11
C HIS A 218 0.69 18.28 9.32
N GLY A 219 0.17 17.38 8.50
CA GLY A 219 0.37 15.95 8.59
C GLY A 219 0.92 15.37 7.30
N SER A 220 0.92 14.06 7.24
CA SER A 220 1.51 13.38 6.11
C SER A 220 0.94 12.00 5.87
N THR A 221 1.10 11.54 4.64
CA THR A 221 0.57 10.26 4.16
C THR A 221 1.59 9.59 3.27
N THR A 222 1.78 8.29 3.43
CA THR A 222 2.73 7.50 2.66
C THR A 222 1.99 6.54 1.74
N TYR A 223 2.34 6.58 0.46
CA TYR A 223 2.00 5.56 -0.52
C TYR A 223 3.18 4.60 -0.66
N THR A 224 2.92 3.31 -0.58
CA THR A 224 3.94 2.25 -0.67
C THR A 224 3.73 1.44 -1.93
N LEU A 225 4.81 1.30 -2.71
CA LEU A 225 4.88 0.48 -3.91
C LEU A 225 5.82 -0.70 -3.65
N HIS A 226 5.33 -1.90 -3.86
CA HIS A 226 6.11 -3.14 -3.86
C HIS A 226 6.35 -3.54 -5.30
N TRP A 227 7.60 -3.48 -5.77
CA TRP A 227 7.97 -3.96 -7.09
C TRP A 227 8.51 -5.39 -6.98
N ASN A 228 8.00 -6.31 -7.79
CA ASN A 228 8.39 -7.72 -7.73
C ASN A 228 9.75 -8.06 -8.39
N GLY A 229 10.57 -7.04 -8.64
CA GLY A 229 11.87 -7.18 -9.30
C GLY A 229 11.80 -7.62 -10.77
N ARG A 230 10.61 -7.65 -11.41
CA ARG A 230 10.47 -8.06 -12.81
C ARG A 230 10.51 -6.87 -13.74
N THR A 231 11.16 -7.07 -14.89
CA THR A 231 11.16 -6.08 -15.97
C THR A 231 9.78 -5.99 -16.62
N SER A 232 9.47 -4.83 -17.20
CA SER A 232 8.29 -4.64 -18.03
C SER A 232 8.64 -3.95 -19.35
N SER A 233 7.67 -3.94 -20.26
CA SER A 233 7.79 -3.27 -21.54
C SER A 233 6.57 -2.38 -21.76
N PRO A 234 6.75 -1.17 -22.30
CA PRO A 234 5.65 -0.26 -22.55
C PRO A 234 4.52 -0.90 -23.38
N HIS A 235 3.28 -0.50 -23.12
CA HIS A 235 2.09 -0.97 -23.83
C HIS A 235 1.86 -2.49 -23.73
N CYS A 236 2.25 -3.09 -22.61
CA CYS A 236 2.15 -4.54 -22.39
C CYS A 236 2.82 -5.37 -23.51
N ALA A 237 3.89 -4.86 -24.13
CA ALA A 237 4.55 -5.53 -25.24
C ALA A 237 5.13 -6.90 -24.84
N THR A 238 5.20 -7.82 -25.81
CA THR A 238 5.78 -9.16 -25.64
C THR A 238 7.24 -9.20 -26.09
N PRO A 239 8.12 -10.04 -25.48
CA PRO A 239 7.83 -11.05 -24.46
C PRO A 239 7.55 -10.44 -23.08
N LYS A 240 6.78 -11.14 -22.25
CA LYS A 240 6.58 -10.73 -20.84
C LYS A 240 7.95 -10.70 -20.16
N GLY A 241 8.22 -9.62 -19.43
CA GLY A 241 9.53 -9.36 -18.84
C GLY A 241 10.00 -10.44 -17.85
N GLY A 242 11.33 -10.47 -17.67
CA GLY A 242 12.05 -11.42 -16.83
C GLY A 242 12.41 -10.85 -15.46
N GLN A 243 13.24 -11.57 -14.70
CA GLN A 243 13.82 -11.01 -13.47
C GLN A 243 14.85 -9.93 -13.85
N ALA A 244 14.83 -8.80 -13.16
CA ALA A 244 15.89 -7.81 -13.26
C ALA A 244 17.22 -8.41 -12.79
N ALA A 245 18.30 -8.13 -13.52
CA ALA A 245 19.62 -8.61 -13.15
C ALA A 245 20.12 -7.93 -11.86
N PRO A 246 21.07 -8.50 -11.12
CA PRO A 246 21.74 -7.77 -10.06
C PRO A 246 22.45 -6.51 -10.58
N GLY A 247 22.56 -5.47 -9.74
CA GLY A 247 23.20 -4.21 -10.09
C GLY A 247 22.65 -2.99 -9.36
N ASN A 248 23.08 -1.81 -9.81
CA ASN A 248 22.65 -0.53 -9.29
C ASN A 248 21.47 0.02 -10.09
N TYR A 249 20.47 0.50 -9.38
CA TYR A 249 19.21 0.98 -9.94
C TYR A 249 18.84 2.34 -9.38
N LEU A 250 17.98 3.05 -10.13
CA LEU A 250 17.35 4.27 -9.70
C LEU A 250 15.83 4.08 -9.79
N ALA A 251 15.15 4.20 -8.65
CA ALA A 251 13.70 4.32 -8.64
C ALA A 251 13.32 5.81 -8.73
N GLN A 252 12.35 6.11 -9.56
CA GLN A 252 11.82 7.45 -9.78
C GLN A 252 10.31 7.45 -9.61
N ALA A 253 9.78 8.55 -9.07
CA ALA A 253 8.35 8.83 -8.99
C ALA A 253 8.06 10.20 -9.60
N GLN A 254 7.10 10.24 -10.51
CA GLN A 254 6.72 11.43 -11.25
C GLN A 254 5.23 11.73 -11.04
N LEU A 255 4.94 12.89 -10.45
CA LEU A 255 3.59 13.41 -10.31
C LEU A 255 3.50 14.82 -10.93
N PRO A 256 2.42 15.17 -11.64
CA PRO A 256 2.22 16.51 -12.19
C PRO A 256 2.40 17.61 -11.15
N GLY A 257 3.26 18.59 -11.45
CA GLY A 257 3.52 19.74 -10.57
C GLY A 257 4.51 19.51 -9.42
N TYR A 258 4.83 18.26 -9.05
CA TYR A 258 5.74 17.96 -7.93
C TYR A 258 7.20 17.69 -8.35
N GLY A 259 7.46 17.66 -9.66
CA GLY A 259 8.75 17.28 -10.22
C GLY A 259 9.08 15.80 -9.98
N THR A 260 10.26 15.38 -10.43
CA THR A 260 10.73 14.01 -10.26
C THR A 260 11.28 13.83 -8.85
N LYS A 261 11.01 12.69 -8.23
CA LYS A 261 11.66 12.24 -7.00
C LYS A 261 12.38 10.95 -7.30
N SER A 262 13.61 10.81 -6.84
CA SER A 262 14.43 9.64 -7.14
C SER A 262 15.15 9.12 -5.91
N VAL A 263 15.37 7.80 -5.88
CA VAL A 263 16.14 7.13 -4.84
C VAL A 263 16.97 6.00 -5.46
N PRO A 264 18.29 5.95 -5.24
CA PRO A 264 19.10 4.84 -5.68
C PRO A 264 18.87 3.62 -4.79
N PHE A 265 19.01 2.43 -5.37
CA PHE A 265 19.02 1.16 -4.63
C PHE A 265 19.82 0.09 -5.38
N VAL A 266 20.12 -1.00 -4.71
CA VAL A 266 20.93 -2.10 -5.24
C VAL A 266 20.13 -3.40 -5.19
N LEU A 267 20.18 -4.17 -6.28
CA LEU A 267 19.83 -5.59 -6.28
C LEU A 267 21.14 -6.37 -6.14
N SER A 268 21.32 -7.06 -5.02
CA SER A 268 22.54 -7.81 -4.74
C SER A 268 22.64 -9.09 -5.56
N GLN A 269 23.87 -9.60 -5.70
CA GLN A 269 24.12 -10.92 -6.29
C GLN A 269 24.03 -12.01 -5.24
N ASP A 270 24.55 -11.74 -4.03
CA ASP A 270 24.44 -12.42 -2.74
C ASP A 270 25.25 -11.62 -1.69
#